data_AF-A0A376S7S6-F1
#
_entry.id   AF-A0A376S7S6-F1
#
_cell.length_a   1.000
_cell.length_b   1.000
_cell.length_c   1.000
_cell.angle_alpha   90.00
_cell.angle_beta   90.00
_cell.angle_gamma   90.00
#
_symmetry.space_group_name_H-M   'P 1'
#
loop_
_entity.id
_entity.type
_entity.pdbx_description
1 polymer ?
#
loop_
_entity_poly.entity_id
_entity_poly.type
_entity_poly.pdbx_seq_one_letter_code
_entity_poly.pdbx_strand_id
1 'polypeptide(L)'
;MTLGLLLAIFIASKRAEYRDLAKMSFIPGIFNINEPIMFGLPIVLNPIMMVPFILVPIVNCAIGYFFVSMEIIPPVAYAVPWTTPGPLIAFLGTGGNWLALLVGFLCLGVATMIYLPFVIAANQGQ
;
A
#
# COMPACT_ATOMS: atom_id res chain seq x y z
N MET A 1 0.89 -3.12 0.80
CA MET A 1 0.12 -1.93 1.21
C MET A 1 -0.78 -1.49 0.06
N THR A 2 -1.99 -2.03 0.01
CA THR A 2 -2.99 -1.81 -1.06
C THR A 2 -3.57 -0.41 -1.07
N LEU A 3 -3.52 0.29 0.07
CA LEU A 3 -3.87 1.72 0.14
C LEU A 3 -3.05 2.54 -0.87
N GLY A 4 -1.79 2.16 -1.11
CA GLY A 4 -0.95 2.80 -2.12
C GLY A 4 -1.50 2.63 -3.55
N LEU A 5 -2.08 1.47 -3.85
CA LEU A 5 -2.76 1.19 -5.12
C LEU A 5 -4.05 2.02 -5.26
N LEU A 6 -4.86 2.11 -4.21
CA LEU A 6 -6.09 2.92 -4.21
C LEU A 6 -5.77 4.40 -4.49
N LEU A 7 -4.74 4.93 -3.84
CA LEU A 7 -4.24 6.28 -4.11
C LEU A 7 -3.74 6.43 -5.56
N ALA A 8 -2.97 5.47 -6.07
CA ALA A 8 -2.52 5.47 -7.47
C ALA A 8 -3.70 5.47 -8.46
N ILE A 9 -4.77 4.71 -8.18
CA ILE A 9 -6.00 4.70 -8.99
C ILE A 9 -6.69 6.07 -8.95
N PHE A 10 -6.82 6.70 -7.79
CA PHE A 10 -7.43 8.03 -7.71
C PHE A 10 -6.67 9.11 -8.48
N ILE A 11 -5.34 9.01 -8.50
CA ILE A 11 -4.44 9.96 -9.17
C ILE A 11 -4.42 9.73 -10.69
N ALA A 12 -4.20 8.49 -11.14
CA ALA A 12 -3.94 8.18 -12.54
C ALA A 12 -5.17 7.71 -13.33
N SER A 13 -6.18 7.14 -12.67
CA SER A 13 -7.32 6.53 -13.36
C SER A 13 -8.42 7.53 -13.69
N LYS A 14 -8.77 7.57 -14.98
CA LYS A 14 -9.93 8.30 -15.52
C LYS A 14 -11.16 7.42 -15.76
N ARG A 15 -11.01 6.09 -15.71
CA ARG A 15 -12.13 5.15 -15.95
C ARG A 15 -13.09 5.12 -14.75
N ALA A 16 -14.39 5.18 -15.04
CA ALA A 16 -15.44 5.17 -14.02
C ALA A 16 -15.37 3.89 -13.17
N GLU A 17 -15.23 2.72 -13.80
CA GLU A 17 -15.15 1.42 -13.12
C GLU A 17 -14.03 1.36 -12.07
N TYR A 18 -12.81 1.77 -12.45
CA TYR A 18 -11.67 1.78 -11.55
C TYR A 18 -11.87 2.77 -10.38
N ARG A 19 -12.44 3.95 -10.67
CA ARG A 19 -12.68 4.97 -9.63
C ARG A 19 -13.79 4.55 -8.68
N ASP A 20 -14.86 3.95 -9.19
CA ASP A 20 -16.00 3.54 -8.37
C ASP A 20 -15.63 2.35 -7.48
N LEU A 21 -14.88 1.39 -8.02
CA LEU A 21 -14.34 0.31 -7.21
C LEU A 21 -13.33 0.81 -6.17
N ALA A 22 -12.47 1.78 -6.53
CA ALA A 22 -11.55 2.40 -5.57
C ALA A 22 -12.29 3.14 -4.45
N LYS A 23 -13.41 3.82 -4.73
CA LYS A 23 -14.26 4.45 -3.71
C LYS A 23 -14.88 3.41 -2.77
N MET A 24 -15.46 2.34 -3.32
CA MET A 24 -16.06 1.26 -2.52
C MET A 24 -15.01 0.55 -1.65
N SER A 25 -13.80 0.39 -2.19
CA SER A 25 -12.69 -0.29 -1.52
C SER A 25 -11.86 0.63 -0.61
N PHE A 26 -12.14 1.95 -0.59
CA PHE A 26 -11.31 2.91 0.13
C PHE A 26 -11.39 2.71 1.65
N ILE A 27 -12.60 2.65 2.18
CA ILE A 27 -12.85 2.43 3.61
C ILE A 27 -12.23 1.10 4.08
N PRO A 28 -12.54 -0.07 3.47
CA PRO A 28 -11.90 -1.32 3.86
C PRO A 28 -10.37 -1.29 3.66
N GLY A 29 -9.89 -0.63 2.59
CA GLY A 29 -8.46 -0.51 2.29
C GLY A 29 -7.67 0.31 3.32
N ILE A 30 -8.28 1.29 3.99
CA ILE A 30 -7.67 1.98 5.14
C ILE A 30 -7.35 0.99 6.25
N PHE A 31 -8.23 0.01 6.49
CA PHE A 31 -8.05 -1.04 7.49
C PHE A 31 -7.33 -2.27 6.93
N ASN A 32 -6.55 -2.13 5.86
CA ASN A 32 -5.80 -3.21 5.21
C ASN A 32 -6.67 -4.41 4.72
N ILE A 33 -7.97 -4.22 4.53
CA ILE A 33 -8.88 -5.21 3.92
C ILE A 33 -8.79 -5.06 2.41
N ASN A 34 -8.29 -6.09 1.74
CA ASN A 34 -7.75 -6.00 0.37
C ASN A 34 -8.57 -6.77 -0.68
N GLU A 35 -9.48 -7.62 -0.22
CA GLU A 35 -10.33 -8.49 -1.02
C GLU A 35 -11.19 -7.69 -2.02
N PRO A 36 -11.83 -6.56 -1.63
CA PRO A 36 -12.68 -5.80 -2.56
C PRO A 36 -11.93 -5.30 -3.79
N ILE A 37 -10.67 -4.87 -3.62
CA ILE A 37 -9.85 -4.37 -4.72
C ILE A 37 -9.18 -5.49 -5.51
N MET A 38 -8.78 -6.58 -4.83
CA MET A 38 -8.11 -7.75 -5.42
C MET A 38 -9.03 -8.60 -6.31
N PHE A 39 -10.32 -8.68 -5.95
CA PHE A 39 -11.33 -9.39 -6.73
C PHE A 39 -12.10 -8.45 -7.66
N GLY A 40 -12.34 -7.19 -7.24
CA GLY A 40 -13.10 -6.24 -8.03
C GLY A 40 -12.34 -5.67 -9.22
N LEU A 41 -11.03 -5.43 -9.08
CA LEU A 41 -10.12 -5.41 -10.22
C LEU A 41 -9.55 -6.81 -10.29
N PRO A 42 -9.52 -7.49 -11.45
CA PRO A 42 -8.92 -8.81 -11.57
C PRO A 42 -7.39 -8.71 -11.49
N ILE A 43 -6.84 -8.15 -10.41
CA ILE A 43 -5.41 -7.92 -10.17
C ILE A 43 -4.67 -9.25 -10.22
N VAL A 44 -5.26 -10.30 -9.62
CA VAL A 44 -4.70 -11.65 -9.61
C VAL A 44 -4.62 -12.24 -11.02
N LEU A 45 -5.52 -11.85 -11.93
CA LEU A 45 -5.57 -12.34 -13.30
C LEU A 45 -4.88 -11.39 -14.29
N ASN A 46 -4.49 -10.19 -13.87
CA ASN A 46 -3.82 -9.20 -14.70
C ASN A 46 -2.31 -9.23 -14.46
N PRO A 47 -1.49 -9.78 -15.38
CA PRO A 47 -0.05 -9.89 -15.20
C PRO A 47 0.64 -8.54 -14.97
N ILE A 48 0.10 -7.45 -15.54
CA ILE A 48 0.65 -6.10 -15.38
C ILE A 48 0.51 -5.62 -13.94
N MET A 49 -0.62 -5.92 -13.29
CA MET A 49 -0.89 -5.52 -11.89
C MET A 49 -0.30 -6.50 -10.87
N MET A 50 -0.04 -7.74 -11.26
CA MET A 50 0.64 -8.74 -10.42
C MET A 50 2.10 -8.33 -10.10
N VAL A 51 2.82 -7.74 -11.06
CA VAL A 51 4.20 -7.27 -10.87
C VAL A 51 4.33 -6.26 -9.71
N PRO A 52 3.62 -5.11 -9.71
CA PRO A 52 3.71 -4.16 -8.59
C PRO A 52 3.12 -4.73 -7.30
N PHE A 53 2.15 -5.65 -7.38
CA PHE A 53 1.57 -6.30 -6.21
C PHE A 53 2.59 -7.12 -5.42
N ILE A 54 3.55 -7.75 -6.10
CA ILE A 54 4.67 -8.49 -5.48
C ILE A 54 5.81 -7.53 -5.11
N LEU A 55 6.13 -6.57 -5.98
CA LEU A 55 7.27 -5.67 -5.81
C LEU A 55 7.09 -4.74 -4.60
N VAL A 56 5.90 -4.18 -4.39
CA VAL A 56 5.64 -3.21 -3.31
C VAL A 56 5.88 -3.80 -1.92
N PRO A 57 5.37 -5.01 -1.56
CA PRO A 57 5.73 -5.66 -0.30
C PRO A 57 7.23 -5.84 -0.12
N ILE A 58 7.95 -6.27 -1.16
CA ILE A 58 9.41 -6.49 -1.09
C ILE A 58 10.13 -5.16 -0.80
N VAL A 59 9.79 -4.10 -1.52
CA VAL A 59 10.39 -2.78 -1.33
C VAL A 59 10.06 -2.22 0.07
N ASN A 60 8.81 -2.33 0.52
CA ASN A 60 8.43 -1.86 1.85
C ASN A 60 9.12 -2.66 2.97
N CYS A 61 9.29 -3.98 2.80
CA CYS A 61 10.08 -4.79 3.72
C CYS A 61 11.55 -4.36 3.74
N ALA A 62 12.14 -4.08 2.59
CA ALA A 62 13.53 -3.62 2.50
C ALA A 62 13.72 -2.24 3.18
N ILE A 63 12.79 -1.30 2.96
CA ILE A 63 12.78 0.00 3.64
C ILE A 63 12.67 -0.22 5.15
N GLY A 64 11.66 -0.97 5.61
CA GLY A 64 11.47 -1.24 7.04
C GLY A 64 12.71 -1.87 7.68
N TYR A 65 13.31 -2.87 7.03
CA TYR A 65 14.53 -3.52 7.50
C TYR A 65 15.72 -2.55 7.56
N PHE A 66 15.90 -1.69 6.56
CA PHE A 66 16.96 -0.69 6.54
C PHE A 66 16.85 0.29 7.72
N PHE A 67 15.65 0.81 7.98
CA PHE A 67 15.43 1.75 9.10
C PHE A 67 15.61 1.09 10.47
N VAL A 68 15.23 -0.19 10.62
CA VAL A 68 15.44 -0.94 11.87
C VAL A 68 16.92 -1.31 12.07
N SER A 69 17.60 -1.78 11.02
CA SER A 69 19.01 -2.21 11.08
C SER A 69 19.99 -1.06 11.31
N MET A 70 19.66 0.14 10.83
CA MET A 70 20.41 1.37 11.10
C MET A 70 20.07 2.01 12.46
N GLU A 71 19.25 1.33 13.29
CA GLU A 71 18.80 1.81 14.60
C GLU A 71 18.04 3.17 14.54
N ILE A 72 17.54 3.56 13.37
CA ILE A 72 16.79 4.82 13.18
C ILE A 72 15.40 4.69 13.78
N ILE A 73 14.78 3.53 13.64
CA ILE A 73 13.52 3.18 14.32
C ILE A 73 13.74 1.93 15.17
N PRO A 74 13.14 1.86 16.37
CA PRO A 74 13.23 0.66 17.18
C PRO A 74 12.51 -0.50 16.48
N PRO A 75 12.91 -1.75 16.77
CA PRO A 75 12.18 -2.91 16.29
C PRO A 75 10.75 -2.92 16.84
N VAL A 76 9.83 -3.54 16.10
CA VAL A 76 8.44 -3.71 16.53
C VAL A 76 8.41 -4.62 17.76
N ALA A 77 7.99 -4.06 18.91
CA ALA A 77 7.91 -4.75 20.19
C ALA A 77 6.48 -5.16 20.56
N TYR A 78 5.47 -4.51 19.96
CA TYR A 78 4.05 -4.75 20.25
C TYR A 78 3.34 -5.37 19.05
N ALA A 79 2.55 -6.41 19.31
CA ALA A 79 1.66 -6.98 18.31
C ALA A 79 0.48 -6.03 18.07
N VAL A 80 0.42 -5.45 16.86
CA VAL A 80 -0.66 -4.57 16.44
C VAL A 80 -1.62 -5.36 15.53
N PRO A 81 -2.95 -5.20 15.66
CA PRO A 81 -3.90 -5.84 14.75
C PRO A 81 -3.59 -5.46 13.30
N TRP A 82 -3.58 -6.45 12.40
CA TRP A 82 -3.31 -6.24 10.97
C TRP A 82 -4.32 -5.31 10.29
N THR A 83 -5.52 -5.16 10.86
CA THR A 83 -6.55 -4.22 10.42
C THR A 83 -6.25 -2.76 10.78
N THR A 84 -5.18 -2.49 11.52
CA THR A 84 -4.75 -1.13 11.85
C THR A 84 -4.31 -0.42 10.58
N PRO A 85 -4.58 0.88 10.39
CA PRO A 85 -4.16 1.58 9.19
C PRO A 85 -2.66 1.51 8.94
N GLY A 86 -2.26 1.26 7.68
CA GLY A 86 -0.88 0.93 7.29
C GLY A 86 0.22 1.75 7.97
N PRO A 87 0.23 3.09 7.85
CA PRO A 87 1.24 3.93 8.51
C PRO A 87 1.24 3.85 10.05
N LEU A 88 0.06 3.62 10.66
CA LEU A 88 -0.10 3.53 12.11
C LEU A 88 0.42 2.21 12.68
N ILE A 89 0.49 1.14 11.88
CA ILE A 89 1.05 -0.15 12.33
C ILE A 89 2.49 0.04 12.83
N ALA A 90 3.31 0.77 12.07
CA ALA A 90 4.71 1.01 12.44
C ALA A 90 4.83 1.88 13.70
N PHE A 91 3.99 2.91 13.84
CA PHE A 91 3.95 3.77 15.02
C PHE A 91 3.56 3.01 16.29
N LEU A 92 2.45 2.27 16.25
CA LEU A 92 1.95 1.52 17.41
C LEU A 92 2.85 0.33 17.74
N GLY A 93 3.40 -0.33 16.72
CA GLY A 93 4.29 -1.48 16.89
C GLY A 93 5.60 -1.12 17.58
N THR A 94 6.05 0.12 17.44
CA THR A 94 7.25 0.67 18.09
C THR A 94 7.00 1.34 19.43
N GLY A 95 5.76 1.28 19.96
CA GLY A 95 5.40 1.92 21.23
C GLY A 95 5.18 3.44 21.11
N GLY A 96 4.87 3.94 19.91
CA GLY A 96 4.58 5.36 19.68
C GLY A 96 5.75 6.18 19.14
N ASN A 97 6.67 5.57 18.38
CA ASN A 97 7.79 6.29 17.80
C ASN A 97 7.37 7.09 16.54
N TRP A 98 7.46 8.41 16.60
CA TRP A 98 7.10 9.31 15.49
C TRP A 98 7.91 9.10 14.21
N LEU A 99 9.17 8.67 14.30
CA LEU A 99 9.97 8.31 13.12
C LEU A 99 9.41 7.07 12.42
N ALA A 100 8.92 6.08 13.18
CA ALA A 100 8.27 4.91 12.61
C ALA A 100 6.97 5.27 11.88
N LEU A 101 6.23 6.27 12.37
CA LEU A 101 5.07 6.82 11.65
C LEU A 101 5.49 7.43 10.30
N LEU A 102 6.55 8.24 10.29
CA LEU A 102 7.08 8.85 9.07
C LEU A 102 7.55 7.79 8.06
N VAL A 103 8.23 6.73 8.53
CA VAL A 103 8.61 5.58 7.69
C VAL A 103 7.37 4.88 7.13
N GLY A 104 6.29 4.74 7.92
CA GLY A 104 5.01 4.23 7.45
C GLY A 104 4.41 5.04 6.29
N PHE A 105 4.44 6.38 6.40
CA PHE A 105 4.02 7.27 5.31
C PHE A 105 4.97 7.25 4.12
N LEU A 106 6.28 7.11 4.34
CA LEU A 106 7.27 6.92 3.27
C LEU A 106 6.96 5.65 2.48
N CYS A 107 6.74 4.51 3.17
CA CYS A 107 6.32 3.26 2.55
C CYS A 107 5.01 3.39 1.78
N LEU A 108 4.11 4.29 2.19
CA LEU A 108 2.85 4.56 1.48
C LEU A 108 3.11 5.34 0.20
N GLY A 109 3.91 6.39 0.27
CA GLY A 109 4.34 7.16 -0.88
C GLY A 109 5.08 6.31 -1.91
N VAL A 110 6.03 5.49 -1.46
CA VAL A 110 6.79 4.56 -2.32
C VAL A 110 5.85 3.54 -2.97
N ALA A 111 4.93 2.94 -2.20
CA ALA A 111 3.93 2.04 -2.76
C ALA A 111 3.10 2.72 -3.85
N THR A 112 2.58 3.94 -3.61
CA THR A 112 1.82 4.71 -4.60
C THR A 112 2.65 5.02 -5.84
N MET A 113 3.91 5.44 -5.68
CA MET A 113 4.83 5.72 -6.78
C MET A 113 5.09 4.47 -7.64
N ILE A 114 5.27 3.31 -7.01
CA ILE A 114 5.47 2.05 -7.73
C ILE A 114 4.19 1.66 -8.46
N TYR A 115 3.00 1.79 -7.86
CA TYR A 115 1.74 1.43 -8.52
C TYR A 115 1.36 2.38 -9.67
N LEU A 116 1.72 3.65 -9.59
CA LEU A 116 1.32 4.69 -10.54
C LEU A 116 1.59 4.33 -12.03
N PRO A 117 2.82 3.96 -12.45
CA PRO A 117 3.08 3.62 -13.86
C PRO A 117 2.29 2.40 -14.34
N PHE A 118 2.04 1.40 -13.48
CA PHE A 118 1.28 0.20 -13.85
C PHE A 118 -0.22 0.50 -13.96
N VAL A 119 -0.76 1.35 -13.08
CA VAL A 119 -2.15 1.81 -13.18
C VAL A 119 -2.37 2.62 -14.46
N ILE A 120 -1.38 3.44 -14.86
CA ILE A 120 -1.43 4.17 -16.13
C ILE A 120 -1.40 3.19 -17.31
N ALA A 121 -0.46 2.24 -17.32
CA ALA A 121 -0.35 1.23 -18.38
C ALA A 121 -1.61 0.37 -18.51
N ALA A 122 -2.18 -0.07 -17.38
CA ALA A 122 -3.43 -0.84 -17.34
C ALA A 122 -4.64 -0.04 -17.87
N ASN A 123 -4.62 1.29 -17.76
CA ASN A 123 -5.65 2.18 -18.29
C ASN A 123 -5.47 2.56 -19.75
N GLN A 124 -4.28 2.38 -20.34
CA GLN A 124 -4.01 2.71 -21.75
C GLN A 124 -4.43 1.59 -22.71
N GLY A 125 -4.69 0.38 -22.21
CA GLY A 125 -4.96 -0.80 -23.04
C GLY A 125 -6.39 -0.97 -23.58
N GLN A 126 -7.34 -0.06 -23.28
CA GLN A 126 -8.72 -0.07 -23.81
C GLN A 126 -9.31 1.34 -23.89
#